data_AF-A0A1F8R206-F1
#
_entry.id   AF-A0A1F8R206-F1
#
_cell.length_a   1.000
_cell.length_b   1.000
_cell.length_c   1.000
_cell.angle_alpha   90.00
_cell.angle_beta   90.00
_cell.angle_gamma   90.00
#
_symmetry.space_group_name_H-M   'P 1'
#
loop_
_entity.id
_entity.type
_entity.pdbx_description
1 polymer ?
#
loop_
_entity_poly.entity_id
_entity_poly.type
_entity_poly.pdbx_seq_one_letter_code
_entity_poly.pdbx_strand_id
1 'polypeptide(L)'
;EYLTGPWRGGGERPVLDLSTCVQCLHCWISCPDSAIYIEDGQVTGFDYDHCKGCGICANECPPFVKAIYMIDERRFEEEAA
;
A
#
# COMPACT_ATOMS: atom_id res chain seq x y z
N GLU A 1 -10.32 16.51 -7.70
CA GLU A 1 -10.20 15.05 -7.53
C GLU A 1 -10.75 14.68 -6.17
N TYR A 2 -11.32 13.49 -5.99
CA TYR A 2 -11.94 13.08 -4.73
C TYR A 2 -10.99 12.18 -3.94
N LEU A 3 -10.66 12.57 -2.72
CA LEU A 3 -9.80 11.78 -1.82
C LEU A 3 -10.62 10.63 -1.22
N THR A 4 -10.19 9.39 -1.48
CA THR A 4 -10.85 8.17 -0.97
C THR A 4 -10.08 7.51 0.17
N GLY A 5 -8.88 8.00 0.50
CA GLY A 5 -8.06 7.57 1.62
C GLY A 5 -8.78 7.53 2.98
N PRO A 6 -9.63 8.52 3.33
CA PRO A 6 -10.43 8.48 4.55
C PRO A 6 -11.36 7.26 4.69
N TRP A 7 -11.65 6.55 3.59
CA TRP A 7 -12.48 5.34 3.62
C TRP A 7 -11.78 4.14 4.29
N ARG A 8 -10.47 4.25 4.57
CA ARG A 8 -9.80 3.30 5.46
C ARG A 8 -10.44 3.27 6.85
N GLY A 9 -11.08 4.37 7.28
CA GLY A 9 -11.92 4.40 8.48
C GLY A 9 -11.25 3.90 9.76
N GLY A 10 -9.93 4.10 9.91
CA GLY A 10 -9.14 3.57 11.04
C GLY A 10 -8.84 2.07 10.96
N GLY A 11 -8.97 1.45 9.78
CA GLY A 11 -8.58 0.07 9.50
C GLY A 11 -7.06 -0.08 9.38
N GLU A 12 -6.58 -0.65 8.28
CA GLU A 12 -5.15 -0.86 8.03
C GLU A 12 -4.70 -0.16 6.74
N ARG A 13 -3.44 0.29 6.69
CA ARG A 13 -2.76 0.70 5.45
C ARG A 13 -1.63 -0.28 5.11
N PRO A 14 -1.32 -0.48 3.82
CA PRO A 14 -0.14 -1.23 3.44
C PRO A 14 1.13 -0.41 3.69
N VAL A 15 2.19 -1.06 4.17
CA VAL A 15 3.54 -0.50 4.31
C VAL A 15 4.50 -1.38 3.52
N LEU A 16 5.32 -0.75 2.67
CA LEU A 16 6.29 -1.41 1.82
C LEU A 16 7.64 -1.53 2.53
N ASP A 17 8.19 -2.73 2.58
CA ASP A 17 9.59 -3.01 2.92
C ASP A 17 10.42 -3.16 1.62
N LEU A 18 11.15 -2.12 1.28
CA LEU A 18 12.02 -2.11 0.09
C LEU A 18 13.22 -3.06 0.21
N SER A 19 13.59 -3.50 1.41
CA SER A 19 14.71 -4.43 1.59
C SER A 19 14.38 -5.86 1.12
N THR A 20 13.09 -6.20 1.07
CA THR A 20 12.59 -7.51 0.63
C THR A 20 11.89 -7.45 -0.72
N CYS A 21 11.40 -6.30 -1.15
CA CYS A 21 10.72 -6.14 -2.44
C CYS A 21 11.60 -6.53 -3.64
N VAL A 22 11.12 -7.45 -4.47
CA VAL A 22 11.80 -7.91 -5.70
C VAL A 22 11.29 -7.20 -6.97
N GLN A 23 10.52 -6.13 -6.81
CA GLN A 23 9.99 -5.31 -7.92
C GLN A 23 9.21 -6.11 -8.99
N CYS A 24 8.43 -7.12 -8.57
CA CYS A 24 7.64 -7.97 -9.48
C CYS A 24 6.34 -7.34 -9.99
N LEU A 25 5.95 -6.16 -9.48
CA LEU A 25 4.77 -5.38 -9.86
C LEU A 25 3.40 -6.07 -9.69
N HIS A 26 3.32 -7.22 -9.02
CA HIS A 26 2.04 -7.90 -8.74
C HIS A 26 1.09 -7.03 -7.90
N CYS A 27 1.62 -6.35 -6.88
CA CYS A 27 0.81 -5.45 -6.08
C CYS A 27 0.21 -4.31 -6.91
N TRP A 28 1.00 -3.73 -7.83
CA TRP A 28 0.61 -2.64 -8.71
C TRP A 28 -0.51 -3.05 -9.66
N ILE A 29 -0.34 -4.16 -10.40
CA ILE A 29 -1.35 -4.62 -11.36
C ILE A 29 -2.66 -5.06 -10.69
N SER A 30 -2.57 -5.57 -9.46
CA SER A 30 -3.74 -6.05 -8.70
C SER A 30 -4.45 -4.98 -7.89
N CYS A 31 -3.92 -3.74 -7.83
CA CYS A 31 -4.56 -2.67 -7.08
C CYS A 31 -5.80 -2.14 -7.83
N PRO A 32 -7.03 -2.30 -7.28
CA PRO A 32 -8.24 -1.88 -7.97
C PRO A 32 -8.41 -0.35 -8.03
N ASP A 33 -7.69 0.37 -7.19
CA ASP A 33 -7.78 1.82 -7.03
C ASP A 33 -6.54 2.57 -7.57
N SER A 34 -5.61 1.87 -8.24
CA SER A 34 -4.37 2.44 -8.77
C SER A 34 -3.54 3.22 -7.74
N ALA A 35 -3.59 2.82 -6.47
CA ALA A 35 -3.00 3.54 -5.33
C ALA A 35 -1.55 3.11 -5.01
N ILE A 36 -0.77 2.73 -6.02
CA ILE A 36 0.63 2.28 -5.87
C ILE A 36 1.51 3.12 -6.80
N TYR A 37 2.52 3.77 -6.22
CA TYR A 37 3.48 4.56 -6.97
C TYR A 37 4.51 3.69 -7.66
N ILE A 38 4.74 3.99 -8.94
CA ILE A 38 5.78 3.41 -9.77
C ILE A 38 6.67 4.52 -10.31
N GLU A 39 7.97 4.39 -10.13
CA GLU A 39 8.99 5.26 -10.73
C GLU A 39 10.04 4.36 -11.39
N ASP A 40 10.38 4.64 -12.66
CA ASP A 40 11.35 3.85 -13.43
C ASP A 40 11.10 2.32 -13.42
N GLY A 41 9.83 1.93 -13.37
CA GLY A 41 9.41 0.53 -13.33
C GLY A 41 9.54 -0.15 -11.96
N GLN A 42 9.78 0.63 -10.90
CA GLN A 42 9.92 0.15 -9.52
C GLN A 42 8.79 0.67 -8.64
N VAL A 43 8.28 -0.19 -7.76
CA VAL A 43 7.38 0.20 -6.67
C VAL A 43 8.13 1.05 -5.67
N THR A 44 7.67 2.28 -5.47
CA THR A 44 8.26 3.25 -4.55
C THR A 44 7.40 3.52 -3.32
N GLY A 45 6.10 3.23 -3.38
CA GLY A 45 5.20 3.42 -2.24
C GLY A 45 3.72 3.33 -2.61
N PHE A 46 2.89 3.96 -1.77
CA PHE A 46 1.44 3.97 -1.89
C PHE A 46 0.91 5.39 -1.89
N ASP A 47 -0.10 5.63 -2.71
CA ASP A 47 -0.92 6.83 -2.62
C ASP A 47 -1.93 6.65 -1.48
N TYR A 48 -1.61 7.18 -0.30
CA TYR A 48 -2.51 7.11 0.85
C TYR A 48 -3.71 8.07 0.77
N ASP A 49 -3.74 8.99 -0.19
CA ASP A 49 -4.92 9.82 -0.45
C ASP A 49 -6.01 9.05 -1.22
N HIS A 50 -5.65 7.94 -1.87
CA HIS A 50 -6.57 7.10 -2.63
C HIS A 50 -6.61 5.61 -2.20
N CYS A 51 -5.63 5.16 -1.41
CA CYS A 51 -5.61 3.78 -0.90
C CYS A 51 -6.76 3.53 0.08
N LYS A 52 -7.59 2.52 -0.16
CA LYS A 52 -8.71 2.16 0.73
C LYS A 52 -8.38 1.10 1.78
N GLY A 53 -7.12 0.64 1.85
CA GLY A 53 -6.70 -0.33 2.86
C GLY A 53 -7.24 -1.75 2.66
N CYS A 54 -7.58 -2.13 1.42
CA CYS A 54 -8.23 -3.43 1.13
C CYS A 54 -7.35 -4.67 1.32
N GLY A 55 -6.02 -4.51 1.45
CA GLY A 55 -5.08 -5.61 1.69
C GLY A 55 -4.74 -6.49 0.48
N ILE A 56 -5.34 -6.26 -0.70
CA ILE A 56 -5.07 -7.06 -1.91
C ILE A 56 -3.58 -7.03 -2.26
N CYS A 57 -2.94 -5.86 -2.21
CA CYS A 57 -1.51 -5.74 -2.51
C CYS A 57 -0.62 -6.58 -1.56
N ALA A 58 -1.00 -6.70 -0.28
CA ALA A 58 -0.30 -7.55 0.68
C ALA A 58 -0.54 -9.04 0.40
N ASN A 59 -1.77 -9.41 0.01
CA ASN A 59 -2.12 -10.79 -0.34
C ASN A 59 -1.43 -11.27 -1.63
N GLU A 60 -1.33 -10.40 -2.63
CA GLU A 60 -0.69 -10.69 -3.93
C GLU A 60 0.84 -10.60 -3.87
N CYS A 61 1.40 -10.07 -2.78
CA CYS A 61 2.83 -10.11 -2.58
C CYS A 61 3.28 -11.57 -2.41
N PRO A 62 4.23 -12.08 -3.22
CA PRO A 62 4.59 -13.49 -3.19
C PRO A 62 4.93 -13.97 -1.77
N PRO A 63 4.44 -15.14 -1.31
CA PRO A 63 4.61 -15.57 0.09
C PRO A 63 6.06 -15.67 0.58
N PHE A 64 6.99 -15.98 -0.33
CA PHE A 64 8.43 -16.06 -0.04
C PHE A 64 9.13 -14.70 -0.02
N VAL A 65 8.47 -13.65 -0.51
CA VAL A 65 8.96 -12.27 -0.55
C VAL A 65 8.34 -11.46 0.59
N LYS A 66 7.00 -11.42 0.67
CA LYS A 66 6.20 -10.74 1.70
C LYS A 66 6.72 -9.34 2.05
N ALA A 67 6.86 -8.49 1.05
CA ALA A 67 7.37 -7.12 1.19
C ALA A 67 6.32 -6.09 1.61
N ILE A 68 5.04 -6.46 1.73
CA ILE A 68 3.96 -5.53 2.07
C ILE A 68 3.24 -6.02 3.32
N TYR A 69 3.14 -5.13 4.31
CA TYR A 69 2.51 -5.41 5.60
C TYR A 69 1.32 -4.49 5.82
N MET A 70 0.18 -5.04 6.22
CA MET A 70 -0.95 -4.24 6.66
C MET A 70 -0.72 -3.82 8.10
N ILE A 71 -0.70 -2.50 8.34
CA ILE A 71 -0.45 -1.89 9.63
C ILE A 71 -1.63 -1.01 10.00
N ASP A 72 -2.07 -1.09 11.26
CA ASP A 72 -3.15 -0.29 11.81
C ASP A 72 -2.96 1.22 11.50
N GLU A 73 -3.97 1.80 10.86
CA GLU A 73 -4.00 3.19 10.39
C GLU A 73 -3.75 4.19 11.53
N ARG A 74 -4.27 3.88 12.73
CA ARG A 74 -4.20 4.78 13.89
C ARG A 74 -2.78 5.00 14.39
N ARG A 75 -1.84 4.12 14.03
CA ARG A 75 -0.41 4.29 14.32
C ARG A 75 0.23 5.45 13.57
N PHE A 76 -0.45 6.02 12.57
CA PHE A 76 0.04 7.10 11.73
C PHE A 76 -0.78 8.38 11.88
N GLU A 77 -1.91 8.34 12.62
CA GLU A 77 -2.72 9.52 12.92
C GLU A 77 -1.99 10.46 13.91
N GLU A 78 -1.10 9.91 14.75
CA GLU A 78 -0.28 10.67 15.71
C GLU A 78 0.85 11.49 15.04
N GLU A 79 1.23 11.17 13.81
CA GLU A 79 2.31 11.87 13.07
C GLU A 79 1.78 13.05 12.23
N ALA A 80 0.47 13.16 12.05
CA ALA A 80 -0.19 14.19 11.23
C ALA A 80 -0.78 15.35 12.05
N ALA A 81 -0.70 15.30 13.39
CA ALA A 81 -1.18 16.31 14.33
C ALA A 81 -0.01 17.13 14.90
#